data_AF-A0A2H0IVP0-F1
#
_entry.id   AF-A0A2H0IVP0-F1
#
_cell.length_a   1.000
_cell.length_b   1.000
_cell.length_c   1.000
_cell.angle_alpha   90.00
_cell.angle_beta   90.00
_cell.angle_gamma   90.00
#
_symmetry.space_group_name_H-M   'P 1'
#
loop_
_entity.id
_entity.type
_entity.pdbx_description
1 polymer ?
#
loop_
_entity_poly.entity_id
_entity_poly.type
_entity_poly.pdbx_seq_one_letter_code
_entity_poly.pdbx_strand_id
1 'polypeptide(L)'
;MLIVFVFISTNLVAQELERVILTVAGQGTTKDFAVQSALRDAIESTYGAFISSNSKILNDELIKDEIVSVTNGNIENYDILSEAQLPDGTYTVTIRTSISLNKLKSFTKNKGFEVEFDGASFAMNIKLQKFNEEQEYKTILNMIHVLE
;
A
#
# COMPACT_ATOMS: atom_id res chain seq x y z
N MET A 1 25.43 -22.92 49.97
CA MET A 1 25.63 -22.69 48.52
C MET A 1 24.26 -22.42 47.90
N LEU A 2 23.88 -21.14 47.84
CA LEU A 2 22.58 -20.66 47.38
C LEU A 2 22.66 -20.48 45.86
N ILE A 3 22.01 -21.33 45.08
CA ILE A 3 21.91 -21.15 43.63
C ILE A 3 20.62 -20.36 43.35
N VAL A 4 20.79 -19.07 43.08
CA VAL A 4 19.74 -18.18 42.57
C VAL A 4 19.69 -18.37 41.05
N PHE A 5 18.61 -18.99 40.56
CA PHE A 5 18.33 -19.04 39.12
C PHE A 5 17.66 -17.72 38.72
N VAL A 6 18.42 -16.83 38.07
CA VAL A 6 17.88 -15.64 37.43
C VAL A 6 17.19 -16.07 36.13
N PHE A 7 15.86 -16.03 36.12
CA PHE A 7 15.08 -16.11 34.89
C PHE A 7 15.31 -14.81 34.11
N ILE A 8 16.16 -14.86 33.08
CA ILE A 8 16.25 -13.79 32.10
C ILE A 8 15.00 -13.89 31.23
N SER A 9 14.02 -13.05 31.51
CA SER A 9 12.87 -12.84 30.63
C SER A 9 13.38 -12.24 29.33
N THR A 10 13.56 -13.07 28.30
CA THR A 10 13.64 -12.56 26.94
C THR A 10 12.26 -12.01 26.60
N ASN A 11 12.15 -10.68 26.56
CA ASN A 11 11.05 -10.06 25.84
C ASN A 11 11.25 -10.46 24.37
N LEU A 12 10.55 -11.51 23.92
CA LEU A 12 10.26 -11.65 22.52
C LEU A 12 9.46 -10.40 22.16
N VAL A 13 10.15 -9.42 21.57
CA VAL A 13 9.50 -8.42 20.74
C VAL A 13 8.86 -9.23 19.63
N ALA A 14 7.57 -9.55 19.79
CA ALA A 14 6.74 -9.92 18.68
C ALA A 14 6.72 -8.68 17.78
N GLN A 15 7.62 -8.64 16.79
CA GLN A 15 7.44 -7.73 15.67
C GLN A 15 6.09 -8.12 15.08
N GLU A 16 5.06 -7.30 15.33
CA GLU A 16 3.90 -7.28 14.47
C GLU A 16 4.46 -7.13 13.06
N LEU A 17 4.37 -8.21 12.28
CA LEU A 17 4.58 -8.15 10.85
C LEU A 17 3.47 -7.25 10.33
N GLU A 18 3.78 -5.97 10.19
CA GLU A 18 2.93 -4.97 9.56
C GLU A 18 2.80 -5.39 8.08
N ARG A 19 1.80 -6.23 7.80
CA ARG A 19 1.48 -6.73 6.47
C ARG A 19 0.26 -6.01 5.94
N VAL A 20 0.32 -5.64 4.68
CA VAL A 20 -0.83 -5.14 3.93
C VAL A 20 -1.27 -6.25 2.99
N ILE A 21 -2.55 -6.63 3.10
CA ILE A 21 -3.19 -7.57 2.18
C ILE A 21 -4.08 -6.75 1.26
N LEU A 22 -3.88 -6.89 -0.05
CA LEU A 22 -4.65 -6.17 -1.05
C LEU A 22 -5.02 -7.07 -2.21
N THR A 23 -6.17 -6.78 -2.82
CA THR A 23 -6.64 -7.45 -4.04
C THR A 23 -6.53 -6.46 -5.18
N VAL A 24 -5.80 -6.84 -6.21
CA VAL A 24 -5.48 -5.98 -7.37
C VAL A 24 -5.68 -6.78 -8.65
N ALA A 25 -5.98 -6.07 -9.73
CA ALA A 25 -6.13 -6.66 -11.06
C ALA A 25 -5.11 -6.05 -12.00
N GLY A 26 -4.52 -6.89 -12.85
CA GLY A 26 -3.56 -6.47 -13.87
C GLY A 26 -3.91 -7.06 -15.22
N GLN A 27 -3.40 -6.42 -16.27
CA GLN A 27 -3.63 -6.81 -17.65
C GLN A 27 -2.31 -7.00 -18.39
N GLY A 28 -2.28 -7.88 -19.38
CA GLY A 28 -1.06 -8.17 -20.11
C GLY A 28 -1.28 -8.99 -21.37
N THR A 29 -0.32 -8.92 -22.28
CA THR A 29 -0.31 -9.74 -23.51
C THR A 29 -0.15 -11.23 -23.23
N THR A 30 0.39 -11.59 -22.05
CA THR A 30 0.43 -12.94 -21.51
C THR A 30 -0.06 -12.95 -20.07
N LYS A 31 -0.46 -14.12 -19.56
CA LYS A 31 -0.83 -14.33 -18.16
C LYS A 31 0.27 -13.84 -17.20
N ASP A 32 1.53 -14.16 -17.48
CA ASP A 32 2.65 -13.74 -16.65
C ASP A 32 2.80 -12.21 -16.63
N PHE A 33 2.61 -11.57 -17.79
CA PHE A 33 2.65 -10.11 -17.88
C PHE A 33 1.50 -9.46 -17.10
N ALA A 34 0.30 -10.06 -17.14
CA ALA A 34 -0.85 -9.60 -16.38
C ALA A 34 -0.63 -9.73 -14.86
N VAL A 35 -0.03 -10.83 -14.42
CA VAL A 35 0.38 -11.03 -13.01
C VAL A 35 1.42 -9.99 -12.59
N GLN A 36 2.47 -9.77 -13.41
CA GLN A 36 3.50 -8.75 -13.13
C GLN A 36 2.90 -7.34 -13.05
N SER A 37 1.97 -7.01 -13.94
CA SER A 37 1.24 -5.74 -13.88
C SER A 37 0.47 -5.60 -12.57
N ALA A 38 -0.27 -6.65 -12.16
CA ALA A 38 -1.03 -6.61 -10.92
C ALA A 38 -0.12 -6.46 -9.69
N LEU A 39 1.00 -7.18 -9.64
CA LEU A 39 1.97 -7.08 -8.53
C LEU A 39 2.60 -5.69 -8.45
N ARG A 40 2.89 -5.07 -9.60
CA ARG A 40 3.34 -3.68 -9.67
C ARG A 40 2.31 -2.74 -9.05
N ASP A 41 1.06 -2.83 -9.49
CA ASP A 41 -0.03 -1.97 -8.98
C ASP A 41 -0.21 -2.10 -7.46
N ALA A 42 -0.02 -3.31 -6.92
CA ALA A 42 -0.06 -3.54 -5.48
C ALA A 42 1.08 -2.85 -4.71
N ILE A 43 2.31 -2.96 -5.20
CA ILE A 43 3.46 -2.30 -4.59
C ILE A 43 3.28 -0.79 -4.66
N GLU A 44 2.83 -0.27 -5.80
CA GLU A 44 2.54 1.14 -6.01
C GLU A 44 1.49 1.67 -5.04
N SER A 45 0.36 0.97 -4.93
CA SER A 45 -0.72 1.33 -4.00
C SER A 45 -0.26 1.30 -2.55
N THR A 46 0.51 0.28 -2.17
CA THR A 46 1.01 0.12 -0.79
C THR A 46 2.08 1.18 -0.46
N TYR A 47 2.97 1.48 -1.41
CA TYR A 47 3.96 2.52 -1.26
C TYR A 47 3.31 3.90 -1.09
N GLY A 48 2.35 4.22 -1.97
CA GLY A 48 1.58 5.47 -1.92
C GLY A 48 0.81 5.67 -0.62
N ALA A 49 0.21 4.61 -0.12
CA ALA A 49 -0.63 4.66 1.08
C ALA A 49 0.17 4.64 2.39
N PHE A 50 1.29 3.91 2.46
CA PHE A 50 1.98 3.60 3.73
C PHE A 50 3.43 4.07 3.81
N ILE A 51 4.06 4.47 2.70
CA ILE A 51 5.48 4.87 2.68
C ILE A 51 5.62 6.35 2.31
N SER A 52 5.09 6.77 1.17
CA SER A 52 5.16 8.16 0.72
C SER A 52 4.00 8.51 -0.20
N SER A 53 3.34 9.64 0.06
CA SER A 53 2.31 10.21 -0.80
C SER A 53 2.86 10.90 -2.05
N ASN A 54 4.19 11.01 -2.18
CA ASN A 54 4.83 11.74 -3.27
C ASN A 54 4.94 10.88 -4.54
N SER A 55 3.98 11.06 -5.47
CA SER A 55 3.90 10.31 -6.73
C SER A 55 5.07 10.53 -7.70
N LYS A 56 5.95 11.53 -7.45
CA LYS A 56 7.15 11.77 -8.25
C LYS A 56 8.17 10.64 -8.16
N ILE A 57 8.30 10.02 -6.98
CA ILE A 57 9.20 8.89 -6.75
C ILE A 57 8.67 7.63 -7.44
N LEU A 58 7.35 7.46 -7.50
CA LEU A 58 6.70 6.30 -8.12
C LEU A 58 6.77 6.33 -9.66
N ASN A 59 6.77 7.53 -10.24
CA ASN A 59 6.82 7.72 -11.70
C ASN A 59 8.24 7.70 -12.27
N ASP A 60 9.27 7.63 -11.42
CA ASP A 60 10.66 7.56 -11.86
C ASP A 60 10.93 6.19 -12.52
N GLU A 61 11.53 6.17 -13.71
CA GLU A 61 11.78 4.93 -14.47
C GLU A 61 12.61 3.92 -13.67
N LEU A 62 13.49 4.43 -12.79
CA LEU A 62 14.33 3.62 -11.89
C LEU A 62 13.51 2.79 -10.90
N ILE A 63 12.37 3.30 -10.44
CA ILE A 63 11.47 2.58 -9.52
C ILE A 63 10.65 1.53 -10.29
N LYS A 64 10.23 1.82 -11.53
CA LYS A 64 9.46 0.87 -12.37
C LYS A 64 10.24 -0.41 -12.69
N ASP A 65 11.54 -0.27 -12.95
CA ASP A 65 12.43 -1.39 -13.21
C ASP A 65 12.84 -2.10 -11.90
N GLU A 66 12.95 -1.36 -10.79
CA GLU A 66 13.23 -1.95 -9.48
C GLU A 66 12.04 -2.68 -8.85
N ILE A 67 10.80 -2.28 -9.15
CA ILE A 67 9.59 -2.99 -8.70
C ILE A 67 9.61 -4.45 -9.20
N VAL A 68 10.10 -4.68 -10.43
CA VAL A 68 10.30 -6.04 -10.99
C VAL A 68 11.34 -6.83 -10.17
N SER A 69 12.38 -6.16 -9.67
CA SER A 69 13.40 -6.76 -8.80
C SER A 69 12.88 -7.02 -7.36
N VAL A 70 12.03 -6.12 -6.85
CA VAL A 70 11.33 -6.22 -5.55
C VAL A 70 10.33 -7.38 -5.53
N THR A 71 9.69 -7.71 -6.66
CA THR A 71 8.79 -8.87 -6.80
C THR A 71 9.44 -10.19 -6.38
N ASN A 72 10.76 -10.33 -6.56
CA ASN A 72 11.48 -11.56 -6.23
C ASN A 72 11.92 -11.67 -4.75
N GLY A 73 11.87 -10.58 -3.96
CA GLY A 73 12.39 -10.57 -2.58
C GLY A 73 11.43 -10.05 -1.50
N ASN A 74 10.45 -9.22 -1.87
CA ASN A 74 9.63 -8.45 -0.91
C ASN A 74 8.15 -8.82 -0.89
N ILE A 75 7.65 -9.52 -1.92
CA ILE A 75 6.29 -10.08 -1.91
C ILE A 75 6.33 -11.37 -1.09
N GLU A 76 5.54 -11.42 0.00
CA GLU A 76 5.55 -12.61 0.85
C GLU A 76 4.86 -13.78 0.17
N ASN A 77 3.73 -13.53 -0.50
CA ASN A 77 2.99 -14.46 -1.35
C ASN A 77 1.91 -13.70 -2.16
N TYR A 78 1.48 -14.29 -3.27
CA TYR A 78 0.28 -13.87 -3.99
C TYR A 78 -0.55 -15.08 -4.44
N ASP A 79 -1.87 -14.94 -4.39
CA ASP A 79 -2.85 -15.92 -4.83
C ASP A 79 -3.62 -15.37 -6.03
N ILE A 80 -3.74 -16.16 -7.09
CA ILE A 80 -4.60 -15.80 -8.23
C ILE A 80 -6.05 -16.14 -7.85
N LEU A 81 -6.90 -15.11 -7.79
CA LEU A 81 -8.34 -15.26 -7.50
C LEU A 81 -9.16 -15.49 -8.77
N SER A 82 -8.76 -14.84 -9.86
CA SER A 82 -9.47 -14.94 -11.14
C SER A 82 -8.50 -14.71 -12.29
N GLU A 83 -8.69 -15.44 -13.38
CA GLU A 83 -8.01 -15.24 -14.64
C GLU A 83 -9.01 -15.33 -15.77
N ALA A 84 -8.91 -14.40 -16.73
CA ALA A 84 -9.76 -14.38 -17.90
C ALA A 84 -8.97 -13.86 -19.09
N GLN A 85 -9.25 -14.40 -20.27
CA GLN A 85 -8.78 -13.84 -21.52
C GLN A 85 -9.91 -12.99 -22.12
N LEU A 86 -9.59 -11.75 -22.45
CA LEU A 86 -10.51 -10.83 -23.10
C LEU A 86 -10.64 -11.16 -24.60
N PRO A 87 -11.75 -10.71 -25.24
CA PRO A 87 -12.00 -10.96 -26.66
C PRO A 87 -10.93 -10.38 -27.61
N ASP A 88 -10.15 -9.41 -27.13
CA ASP A 88 -9.03 -8.78 -27.84
C ASP A 88 -7.72 -9.59 -27.78
N GLY A 89 -7.72 -10.70 -27.03
CA GLY A 89 -6.56 -11.57 -26.81
C GLY A 89 -5.73 -11.22 -25.56
N THR A 90 -6.05 -10.13 -24.86
CA THR A 90 -5.37 -9.68 -23.64
C THR A 90 -5.78 -10.54 -22.44
N TYR A 91 -4.87 -10.81 -21.52
CA TYR A 91 -5.15 -11.50 -20.27
C TYR A 91 -5.44 -10.49 -19.16
N THR A 92 -6.49 -10.76 -18.37
CA THR A 92 -6.77 -10.10 -17.09
C THR A 92 -6.60 -11.11 -15.98
N VAL A 93 -5.86 -10.72 -14.95
CA VAL A 93 -5.68 -11.54 -13.74
C VAL A 93 -5.98 -10.68 -12.52
N THR A 94 -6.78 -11.22 -11.61
CA THR A 94 -7.00 -10.65 -10.28
C THR A 94 -6.24 -11.49 -9.27
N ILE A 95 -5.38 -10.83 -8.49
CA ILE A 95 -4.57 -11.48 -7.46
C ILE A 95 -4.85 -10.87 -6.09
N ARG A 96 -4.71 -11.69 -5.05
CA ARG A 96 -4.57 -11.26 -3.66
C ARG A 96 -3.11 -11.35 -3.29
N THR A 97 -2.51 -10.28 -2.79
CA THR A 97 -1.09 -10.27 -2.41
C THR A 97 -0.90 -9.76 -0.99
N SER A 98 0.10 -10.31 -0.31
CA SER A 98 0.53 -9.90 1.03
C SER A 98 1.90 -9.26 0.95
N ILE A 99 1.97 -7.98 1.31
CA ILE A 99 3.19 -7.17 1.26
C ILE A 99 3.63 -6.83 2.69
N SER A 100 4.91 -7.07 2.98
CA SER A 100 5.52 -6.69 4.25
C SER A 100 5.97 -5.23 4.21
N LEU A 101 5.39 -4.37 5.05
CA LEU A 101 5.75 -2.95 5.10
C LEU A 101 7.18 -2.76 5.60
N ASN A 102 7.65 -3.59 6.53
CA ASN A 102 9.03 -3.51 7.03
C ASN A 102 10.05 -3.74 5.91
N LYS A 103 9.83 -4.77 5.08
CA LYS A 103 10.70 -5.04 3.93
C LYS A 103 10.66 -3.91 2.90
N LEU A 104 9.46 -3.38 2.64
CA LEU A 104 9.29 -2.27 1.71
C LEU A 104 10.00 -1.00 2.22
N LYS A 105 9.79 -0.60 3.49
CA LYS A 105 10.49 0.52 4.15
C LYS A 105 12.01 0.37 4.08
N SER A 106 12.54 -0.82 4.38
CA SER A 106 13.98 -1.09 4.31
C SER A 106 14.52 -1.00 2.88
N PHE A 107 13.79 -1.50 1.89
CA PHE A 107 14.16 -1.38 0.48
C PHE A 107 14.26 0.09 0.07
N THR A 108 13.24 0.90 0.37
CA THR A 108 13.20 2.33 0.06
C THR A 108 14.37 3.09 0.67
N LYS A 109 14.63 2.85 1.96
CA LYS A 109 15.74 3.48 2.71
C LYS A 109 17.11 3.10 2.15
N ASN A 110 17.33 1.83 1.84
CA ASN A 110 18.61 1.33 1.31
C ASN A 110 18.93 1.90 -0.08
N LYS A 111 17.90 2.29 -0.84
CA LYS A 111 18.05 2.93 -2.16
C LYS A 111 18.30 4.44 -2.09
N GLY A 112 18.29 5.02 -0.89
CA GLY A 112 18.54 6.45 -0.68
C GLY A 112 17.32 7.34 -0.90
N PHE A 113 16.13 6.76 -1.05
CA PHE A 113 14.89 7.53 -1.06
C PHE A 113 14.53 7.95 0.37
N GLU A 114 14.37 9.24 0.61
CA GLU A 114 13.82 9.75 1.87
C GLU A 114 12.35 9.30 1.97
N VAL A 115 12.06 8.50 2.99
CA VAL A 115 10.68 8.18 3.38
C VAL A 115 10.13 9.40 4.13
N GLU A 116 9.71 10.41 3.37
CA GLU A 116 9.03 11.57 3.93
C GLU A 116 7.54 11.25 4.02
N PHE A 117 7.11 10.83 5.22
CA PHE A 117 5.70 10.76 5.55
C PHE A 117 5.22 12.19 5.85
N ASP A 118 4.51 12.80 4.89
CA ASP A 118 3.93 14.12 5.06
C ASP A 118 2.65 14.05 5.91
N GLY A 119 2.84 13.88 7.22
CA GLY A 119 1.77 13.85 8.21
C GLY A 119 1.00 15.17 8.28
N ALA A 120 1.62 16.29 7.90
CA ALA A 120 0.98 17.60 7.89
C ALA A 120 -0.08 17.69 6.78
N SER A 121 0.25 17.28 5.55
CA SER A 121 -0.73 17.23 4.45
C SER A 121 -1.83 16.21 4.71
N PHE A 122 -1.50 15.05 5.28
CA PHE A 122 -2.50 14.05 5.65
C PHE A 122 -3.51 14.60 6.68
N ALA A 123 -3.01 15.21 7.77
CA ALA A 123 -3.86 15.85 8.77
C ALA A 123 -4.68 17.01 8.19
N MET A 124 -4.10 17.78 7.28
CA MET A 124 -4.78 18.86 6.58
C MET A 124 -5.93 18.35 5.70
N ASN A 125 -5.74 17.24 4.97
CA ASN A 125 -6.77 16.62 4.14
C ASN A 125 -7.93 16.08 5.00
N ILE A 126 -7.64 15.42 6.13
CA ILE A 126 -8.68 14.99 7.09
C ILE A 126 -9.45 16.20 7.63
N LYS A 127 -8.74 17.27 8.00
CA LYS A 127 -9.36 18.49 8.52
C LYS A 127 -10.26 19.16 7.48
N LEU A 128 -9.82 19.21 6.22
CA LEU A 128 -10.59 19.75 5.12
C LEU A 128 -11.86 18.94 4.87
N GLN A 129 -11.75 17.61 4.87
CA GLN A 129 -12.92 16.73 4.71
C GLN A 129 -13.95 16.96 5.83
N LYS A 130 -13.53 16.96 7.10
CA LYS A 130 -14.43 17.24 8.24
C LYS A 130 -15.08 18.62 8.15
N PHE A 131 -14.32 19.63 7.74
CA PHE A 131 -14.86 20.98 7.54
C PHE A 131 -15.90 21.00 6.43
N ASN A 132 -15.65 20.33 5.30
CA ASN A 132 -16.61 20.20 4.21
C ASN A 132 -17.88 19.48 4.66
N GLU A 133 -17.77 18.38 5.41
CA GLU A 133 -18.93 17.67 5.98
C GLU A 133 -19.77 18.59 6.91
N GLU A 134 -19.12 19.40 7.75
CA GLU A 134 -19.83 20.41 8.57
C GLU A 134 -20.51 21.50 7.72
N GLN A 135 -19.86 21.95 6.64
CA GLN A 135 -20.43 22.95 5.75
C GLN A 135 -21.59 22.39 4.92
N GLU A 136 -21.53 21.13 4.50
CA GLU A 136 -22.61 20.44 3.81
C GLU A 136 -23.86 20.38 4.71
N TYR A 137 -23.71 19.96 5.96
CA TYR A 137 -24.81 19.93 6.92
C TYR A 137 -25.44 21.32 7.11
N LYS A 138 -24.63 22.35 7.32
CA LYS A 138 -25.12 23.74 7.47
C LYS A 138 -25.80 24.24 6.20
N THR A 139 -25.25 23.91 5.03
CA THR A 139 -25.83 24.26 3.73
C THR A 139 -27.21 23.62 3.56
N ILE A 140 -27.34 22.34 3.90
CA ILE A 140 -28.62 21.61 3.85
C ILE A 140 -29.64 22.26 4.78
N LEU A 141 -29.27 22.58 6.03
CA LEU A 141 -30.16 23.27 6.97
C LEU A 141 -30.62 24.63 6.44
N ASN A 142 -29.69 25.42 5.89
CA ASN A 142 -30.02 26.70 5.29
C ASN A 142 -30.96 26.56 4.09
N MET A 143 -30.79 25.52 3.26
CA MET A 143 -31.69 25.25 2.14
C MET A 143 -33.10 24.89 2.63
N ILE A 144 -33.23 24.07 3.68
CA ILE A 144 -34.53 23.75 4.29
C ILE A 144 -35.22 25.02 4.77
N HIS A 145 -34.49 25.90 5.46
CA HIS A 145 -35.04 27.16 5.97
C HIS A 145 -35.50 28.13 4.86
N VAL A 146 -34.91 28.07 3.67
CA VAL A 146 -35.31 28.91 2.51
C VAL A 146 -36.52 28.32 1.77
N LEU A 147 -36.81 27.03 1.94
CA LEU A 147 -37.90 26.32 1.27
C LEU A 147 -39.19 26.24 2.10
N GLU A 148 -39.12 26.58 3.40
CA GLU A 148 -40.29 26.81 4.28
C GLU A 148 -40.80 28.25 4.19
#